data_AF-A0A369T547-F1
#
_entry.id   AF-A0A369T547-F1
#
_cell.length_a   1.000
_cell.length_b   1.000
_cell.length_c   1.000
_cell.angle_alpha   90.00
_cell.angle_beta   90.00
_cell.angle_gamma   90.00
#
_symmetry.space_group_name_H-M   'P 1'
#
loop_
_entity.id
_entity.type
_entity.pdbx_description
1 polymer ?
#
loop_
_entity_poly.entity_id
_entity_poly.type
_entity_poly.pdbx_seq_one_letter_code
_entity_poly.pdbx_strand_id
1 'polypeptide(L)'
;MSAEKAEKVIRDVELKPQLVEQIRKEVVRASYITPQSLAMKYNIRVSVARKLLREFEREGIVVYVDGNSRLRIYMGARAKVSKEG
;
A
#
# COMPACT_ATOMS: atom_id res chain seq x y z
N MET A 1 -27.06 -16.99 8.63
CA MET A 1 -26.44 -15.71 8.23
C MET A 1 -25.23 -15.50 9.11
N SER A 2 -24.04 -15.82 8.61
CA SER A 2 -22.80 -15.83 9.40
C SER A 2 -22.23 -14.41 9.50
N ALA A 3 -22.52 -13.75 10.61
CA ALA A 3 -21.82 -12.53 11.01
C ALA A 3 -20.54 -12.93 11.75
N GLU A 4 -19.49 -13.25 11.00
CA GLU A 4 -18.15 -13.42 11.57
C GLU A 4 -17.58 -12.05 11.95
N LYS A 5 -17.66 -11.80 13.26
CA LYS A 5 -16.84 -10.92 14.09
C LYS A 5 -15.63 -10.32 13.37
N ALA A 6 -15.80 -9.12 12.84
CA ALA A 6 -14.68 -8.25 12.51
C ALA A 6 -14.05 -7.77 13.83
N GLU A 7 -13.07 -8.53 14.31
CA GLU A 7 -12.21 -8.20 15.43
C GLU A 7 -11.69 -6.76 15.31
N LYS A 8 -11.65 -6.09 16.46
CA LYS A 8 -11.27 -4.69 16.66
C LYS A 8 -10.14 -4.26 15.72
N VAL A 9 -10.52 -3.65 14.60
CA VAL A 9 -9.62 -2.94 13.69
C VAL A 9 -8.83 -1.96 14.55
N ILE A 10 -7.51 -2.11 14.58
CA ILE A 10 -6.60 -1.26 15.33
C ILE A 10 -6.79 0.16 14.80
N ARG A 11 -7.57 0.93 15.55
CA ARG A 11 -7.95 2.30 15.31
C ARG A 11 -7.10 3.14 16.25
N ASP A 12 -5.85 3.38 15.88
CA ASP A 12 -5.23 4.70 16.05
C ASP A 12 -3.80 4.77 15.47
N VAL A 13 -3.64 5.83 14.67
CA VAL A 13 -2.53 6.76 14.41
C VAL A 13 -1.05 6.32 14.45
N GLU A 14 -0.64 5.22 15.08
CA GLU A 14 0.75 4.76 15.07
C GLU A 14 0.88 3.42 14.33
N LEU A 15 1.11 3.51 13.02
CA LEU A 15 1.75 2.39 12.32
C LEU A 15 3.08 2.11 13.03
N LYS A 16 3.24 0.91 13.58
CA LYS A 16 4.54 0.50 14.14
C LYS A 16 5.62 0.70 13.06
N PRO A 17 6.77 1.34 13.36
CA PRO A 17 7.82 1.58 12.37
C PRO A 17 8.26 0.30 11.64
N GLN A 18 8.29 -0.82 12.38
CA GLN A 18 8.57 -2.16 11.85
C GLN A 18 7.61 -2.57 10.72
N LEU A 19 6.32 -2.28 10.87
CA LEU A 19 5.30 -2.58 9.87
C LEU A 19 5.50 -1.73 8.61
N VAL A 20 5.83 -0.44 8.77
CA VAL A 20 6.11 0.46 7.65
C VAL A 20 7.31 -0.03 6.85
N GLU A 21 8.38 -0.48 7.51
CA GLU A 21 9.54 -1.07 6.83
C GLU A 21 9.22 -2.38 6.11
N GLN A 22 8.39 -3.24 6.70
CA GLN A 22 7.92 -4.46 6.03
C GLN A 22 7.13 -4.13 4.77
N ILE A 23 6.19 -3.18 4.88
CA ILE A 23 5.43 -2.69 3.72
C ILE A 23 6.39 -2.16 2.67
N ARG A 24 7.34 -1.29 3.04
CA ARG A 24 8.33 -0.69 2.13
C ARG A 24 9.09 -1.75 1.31
N LYS A 25 9.60 -2.79 1.98
CA LYS A 25 10.36 -3.88 1.33
C LYS A 25 9.52 -4.70 0.36
N GLU A 26 8.23 -4.83 0.63
CA GLU A 26 7.31 -5.53 -0.25
C GLU A 26 6.88 -4.65 -1.44
N VAL A 27 6.41 -3.43 -1.20
CA VAL A 27 5.82 -2.58 -2.25
C VAL A 27 6.84 -2.21 -3.32
N VAL A 28 8.12 -2.10 -2.98
CA VAL A 28 9.18 -1.79 -3.96
C VAL A 28 9.34 -2.88 -5.02
N ARG A 29 9.00 -4.13 -4.69
CA ARG A 29 9.08 -5.30 -5.59
C ARG A 29 7.75 -5.63 -6.27
N ALA A 30 6.65 -5.02 -5.82
CA ALA A 30 5.32 -5.33 -6.33
C ALA A 30 5.15 -4.80 -7.77
N SER A 31 4.66 -5.64 -8.68
CA SER A 31 4.37 -5.22 -10.07
C SER A 31 3.24 -4.20 -10.15
N TYR A 32 2.19 -4.38 -9.35
CA TYR A 32 1.09 -3.43 -9.23
C TYR A 32 0.59 -3.43 -7.80
N ILE A 33 0.29 -2.24 -7.28
CA ILE A 33 -0.30 -2.09 -5.96
C ILE A 33 -1.35 -0.99 -5.96
N THR A 34 -2.43 -1.25 -5.22
CA THR A 34 -3.51 -0.29 -5.02
C THR A 34 -3.66 0.02 -3.53
N PRO A 35 -4.23 1.18 -3.16
CA PRO A 35 -4.52 1.46 -1.76
C PRO A 35 -5.45 0.43 -1.12
N GLN A 36 -6.39 -0.15 -1.89
CA GLN A 36 -7.29 -1.19 -1.42
C GLN A 36 -6.55 -2.51 -1.13
N SER A 37 -5.72 -2.97 -2.07
CA SER A 37 -4.95 -4.21 -1.88
C SER A 37 -4.00 -4.10 -0.69
N LEU A 38 -3.37 -2.94 -0.50
CA LEU A 38 -2.49 -2.69 0.64
C LEU A 38 -3.28 -2.64 1.96
N ALA A 39 -4.44 -1.99 1.96
CA ALA A 39 -5.33 -1.92 3.13
C ALA A 39 -5.79 -3.30 3.59
N MET A 40 -6.25 -4.14 2.66
CA MET A 40 -6.67 -5.51 2.96
C MET A 40 -5.53 -6.38 3.45
N LYS A 41 -4.35 -6.30 2.80
CA LYS A 41 -3.20 -7.14 3.13
C LYS A 41 -2.66 -6.89 4.54
N TYR A 42 -2.58 -5.62 4.94
CA TYR A 42 -2.02 -5.22 6.23
C TYR A 42 -3.10 -4.90 7.28
N ASN A 43 -4.37 -5.14 6.94
CA ASN A 43 -5.54 -4.79 7.76
C ASN A 43 -5.51 -3.34 8.27
N ILE A 44 -5.06 -2.41 7.41
CA ILE A 44 -4.97 -0.97 7.71
C ILE A 44 -6.12 -0.21 7.03
N ARG A 45 -6.44 0.97 7.56
CA ARG A 45 -7.44 1.85 6.92
C ARG A 45 -6.99 2.25 5.51
N VAL A 46 -7.92 2.26 4.54
CA VAL A 46 -7.65 2.70 3.16
C VAL A 46 -7.10 4.13 3.11
N SER A 47 -7.51 5.01 4.05
CA SER A 47 -6.93 6.35 4.18
C SER A 47 -5.44 6.34 4.54
N VAL A 48 -5.01 5.41 5.40
CA VAL A 48 -3.62 5.22 5.80
C VAL A 48 -2.82 4.60 4.64
N ALA A 49 -3.35 3.57 4.00
CA ALA A 49 -2.74 2.99 2.80
C ALA A 49 -2.53 4.04 1.70
N ARG A 50 -3.51 4.94 1.49
CA ARG A 50 -3.38 6.07 0.55
C ARG A 50 -2.31 7.07 0.95
N LYS A 51 -2.12 7.35 2.24
CA LYS A 51 -1.05 8.24 2.71
C LYS A 51 0.33 7.59 2.51
N LEU A 52 0.48 6.34 2.94
CA LEU A 52 1.72 5.55 2.77
C LEU A 52 2.15 5.48 1.30
N LEU A 53 1.25 5.11 0.39
CA LEU A 53 1.61 5.02 -1.04
C LEU A 53 2.02 6.37 -1.63
N ARG A 54 1.42 7.49 -1.16
CA ARG A 54 1.83 8.83 -1.58
C ARG A 54 3.19 9.25 -1.01
N GLU A 55 3.48 8.88 0.23
CA GLU A 55 4.79 9.11 0.84
C GLU A 55 5.87 8.28 0.12
N PHE A 56 5.58 7.00 -0.14
CA PHE A 56 6.48 6.13 -0.89
C PHE A 56 6.68 6.55 -2.33
N GLU A 57 5.68 7.16 -2.96
CA GLU A 57 5.80 7.78 -4.27
C GLU A 57 6.77 8.97 -4.24
N ARG A 58 6.64 9.84 -3.23
CA ARG A 58 7.55 10.99 -3.03
C ARG A 58 8.98 10.56 -2.75
N GLU A 59 9.17 9.44 -2.05
CA GLU A 59 10.49 8.84 -1.79
C GLU A 59 11.03 8.02 -2.98
N GLY A 60 10.26 7.84 -4.06
CA GLY A 60 10.68 7.06 -5.23
C GLY A 60 10.70 5.54 -5.02
N ILE A 61 10.04 5.03 -3.97
CA ILE A 61 9.92 3.58 -3.68
C ILE A 61 8.86 2.95 -4.58
N VAL A 62 7.78 3.68 -4.85
CA VAL A 62 6.72 3.31 -5.80
C VAL A 62 6.55 4.42 -6.82
N VAL A 63 5.99 4.08 -7.98
CA VAL A 63 5.72 5.01 -9.07
C VAL A 63 4.23 4.97 -9.33
N TYR A 64 3.59 6.14 -9.40
CA TYR A 64 2.22 6.23 -9.86
C TYR A 64 2.15 5.86 -11.35
N VAL A 65 1.31 4.88 -11.68
CA VAL A 65 1.15 4.39 -13.05
C VAL A 65 -0.05 5.06 -13.69
N ASP A 66 -1.23 4.89 -13.09
CA ASP A 66 -2.49 5.38 -13.64
C ASP A 66 -3.60 5.38 -12.57
N GLY A 67 -4.68 6.12 -12.81
CA GLY A 67 -5.87 6.09 -11.98
C GLY A 67 -6.62 7.41 -11.83
N ASN A 68 -7.60 7.39 -10.93
CA ASN A 68 -8.43 8.51 -10.52
C ASN A 68 -8.49 8.63 -8.99
N SER A 69 -9.35 9.52 -8.48
CA SER A 69 -9.51 9.74 -7.02
C SER A 69 -9.98 8.50 -6.25
N ARG A 70 -10.69 7.58 -6.90
CA ARG A 70 -11.24 6.34 -6.31
C ARG A 70 -10.32 5.13 -6.49
N LEU A 71 -9.64 5.02 -7.62
CA LEU A 71 -8.74 3.92 -7.96
C LEU A 71 -7.39 4.48 -8.39
N ARG A 72 -6.35 4.28 -7.57
CA ARG A 72 -4.98 4.65 -7.89
C ARG A 72 -4.13 3.39 -8.01
N ILE A 73 -3.38 3.29 -9.09
CA ILE A 73 -2.50 2.17 -9.37
C ILE A 73 -1.05 2.67 -9.28
N TYR A 74 -0.29 1.99 -8.45
CA TYR A 74 1.13 2.22 -8.25
C TYR A 74 1.90 0.97 -8.68
N MET A 75 3.18 1.14 -8.99
CA MET A 75 4.11 0.05 -9.29
C MET A 75 5.35 0.23 -8.41
N GLY A 76 5.92 -0.86 -7.92
CA GLY A 76 7.19 -0.80 -7.20
C GLY A 76 8.31 -0.31 -8.12
N ALA A 77 9.16 0.59 -7.62
CA ALA A 77 10.25 1.14 -8.41
C ALA A 77 11.19 0.06 -8.96
N ARG A 78 11.43 -1.02 -8.19
CA ARG A 78 12.24 -2.16 -8.64
C ARG A 78 11.52 -3.01 -9.68
N ALA A 79 10.19 -3.09 -9.63
CA ALA A 79 9.41 -3.80 -10.64
C ALA A 79 9.39 -3.07 -11.99
N LYS A 80 9.44 -1.72 -11.97
CA LYS A 80 9.58 -0.92 -13.19
C LYS A 80 10.90 -1.21 -13.91
N VAL A 81 12.01 -1.24 -13.18
CA VAL A 81 13.36 -1.49 -13.75
C VAL A 81 13.43 -2.82 -14.49
N SER A 82 12.72 -3.85 -14.02
CA SER A 82 12.70 -5.17 -14.68
C SER A 82 11.86 -5.24 -15.96
N LYS A 83 11.05 -4.23 -16.27
CA LYS A 83 10.22 -4.20 -17.49
C LYS A 83 10.80 -3.32 -18.62
N GLU A 84 11.82 -2.52 -18.34
CA GLU A 84 12.44 -1.58 -19.29
C GLU A 84 13.86 -2.01 -19.73
N GLY A 85 14.34 -3.19 -19.32
CA GLY A 85 15.60 -3.79 -19.78
C GLY A 85 15.36 -5.10 -20.51
#